data_AF-A0A0B8QGK1-F1
#
_entry.id   AF-A0A0B8QGK1-F1
#
_cell.length_a   1.000
_cell.length_b   1.000
_cell.length_c   1.000
_cell.angle_alpha   90.00
_cell.angle_beta   90.00
_cell.angle_gamma   90.00
#
_symmetry.space_group_name_H-M   'P 1'
#
loop_
_entity.id
_entity.type
_entity.pdbx_description
1 polymer ?
#
loop_
_entity_poly.entity_id
_entity_poly.type
_entity_poly.pdbx_seq_one_letter_code
_entity_poly.pdbx_strand_id
1 'polypeptide(L)' 'MEIPLTRWNTADVNPDTMHTGSGNIFSIGDFRRGPATAVEAVADGRVVLKP' A
#
# COMPACT_ATOMS: atom_id res chain seq x y z
N MET A 1 12.53 -7.84 -10.57
CA MET A 1 11.57 -7.75 -9.45
C MET A 1 10.57 -6.68 -9.82
N GLU A 2 9.28 -6.96 -9.73
CA GLU A 2 8.21 -6.09 -10.19
C GLU A 2 7.19 -5.91 -9.06
N ILE A 3 6.59 -4.72 -8.96
CA ILE A 3 5.49 -4.45 -8.03
C ILE A 3 4.18 -4.65 -8.81
N PRO A 4 3.31 -5.59 -8.42
CA PRO A 4 2.02 -5.77 -9.07
C PRO A 4 1.20 -4.48 -9.01
N LEU A 5 0.59 -4.11 -10.13
CA LEU A 5 -0.26 -2.93 -10.24
C LEU A 5 -1.70 -3.33 -10.52
N THR A 6 -2.65 -2.57 -9.99
CA THR A 6 -4.05 -2.65 -10.37
C THR A 6 -4.25 -2.08 -11.78
N ARG A 7 -5.45 -2.26 -12.35
CA ARG A 7 -5.86 -1.62 -13.62
C ARG A 7 -5.75 -0.09 -13.63
N TRP A 8 -5.58 0.53 -12.46
CA TRP A 8 -5.52 1.98 -12.28
C TRP A 8 -4.09 2.50 -12.05
N ASN A 9 -3.06 1.67 -12.28
CA ASN A 9 -1.65 1.98 -12.01
C ASN A 9 -1.35 2.33 -10.53
N THR A 10 -2.19 1.88 -9.60
CA THR A 10 -1.87 1.86 -8.16
C THR A 10 -1.27 0.51 -7.80
N ALA A 11 -0.50 0.44 -6.71
CA ALA A 11 0.05 -0.82 -6.22
C ALA A 11 -1.07 -1.78 -5.78
N ASP A 12 -1.01 -3.02 -6.23
CA ASP A 12 -1.86 -4.11 -5.73
C ASP A 12 -1.20 -4.74 -4.50
N VAL A 13 -1.91 -4.71 -3.38
CA VAL A 13 -1.37 -4.98 -2.05
C VAL A 13 -2.42 -5.62 -1.17
N ASN A 14 -1.98 -6.51 -0.26
CA ASN A 14 -2.85 -7.06 0.75
C ASN A 14 -3.40 -5.94 1.67
N PRO A 15 -4.72 -5.83 1.88
CA PRO A 15 -5.31 -4.73 2.64
C PRO A 15 -5.06 -4.77 4.15
N ASP A 16 -4.66 -5.90 4.71
CA ASP A 16 -4.41 -6.06 6.14
C ASP A 16 -2.94 -5.86 6.53
N THR A 17 -2.03 -5.97 5.57
CA THR A 17 -0.57 -5.90 5.79
C THR A 17 0.15 -4.85 4.95
N MET A 18 -0.50 -4.32 3.90
CA MET A 18 0.07 -3.43 2.88
C MET A 18 1.22 -4.04 2.06
N HIS A 19 1.43 -5.35 2.17
CA HIS A 19 2.49 -6.07 1.46
C HIS A 19 2.12 -6.28 0.00
N THR A 20 3.10 -6.11 -0.90
CA THR A 20 2.91 -6.23 -2.36
C THR A 20 2.97 -7.68 -2.87
N GLY A 21 3.19 -8.65 -1.97
CA GLY A 21 3.51 -10.03 -2.32
C GLY A 21 4.94 -10.22 -2.85
N SER A 22 5.73 -9.15 -2.97
CA SER A 22 7.05 -9.16 -3.60
C SER A 22 8.16 -8.71 -2.64
N GLY A 23 9.01 -9.65 -2.21
CA GLY A 23 10.14 -9.34 -1.32
C GLY A 23 9.69 -8.69 0.00
N ASN A 24 10.46 -7.70 0.47
CA ASN A 24 10.11 -6.90 1.65
C ASN A 24 9.56 -5.52 1.26
N ILE A 25 8.72 -5.47 0.23
CA ILE A 25 8.16 -4.23 -0.31
C ILE A 25 6.71 -4.07 0.17
N PHE A 26 6.38 -2.87 0.64
CA PHE A 26 5.06 -2.47 1.11
C PHE A 26 4.67 -1.16 0.39
N SER A 27 3.37 -0.95 0.16
CA SER A 27 2.87 0.28 -0.47
C SER A 27 1.66 0.82 0.27
N ILE A 28 1.66 2.13 0.54
CA ILE A 28 0.68 2.84 1.37
C ILE A 28 0.25 4.15 0.71
N GLY A 29 -0.80 4.78 1.23
CA GLY A 29 -1.22 6.12 0.81
C GLY A 29 -1.63 6.17 -0.65
N ASP A 30 -1.39 7.31 -1.31
CA ASP A 30 -1.96 7.58 -2.63
C ASP A 30 -1.54 6.58 -3.71
N PHE A 31 -0.30 6.04 -3.63
CA PHE A 31 0.16 5.05 -4.61
C PHE A 31 -0.57 3.70 -4.47
N ARG A 32 -1.11 3.38 -3.30
CA ARG A 32 -1.98 2.21 -3.07
C ARG A 32 -3.45 2.54 -3.37
N ARG A 33 -3.94 3.67 -2.87
CA ARG A 33 -5.37 4.01 -2.80
C ARG A 33 -5.90 4.79 -4.00
N GLY A 34 -5.03 5.47 -4.76
CA GLY A 34 -5.42 6.61 -5.58
C GLY A 34 -5.56 7.86 -4.71
N PRO A 35 -6.27 8.92 -5.16
CA PRO A 35 -6.46 10.13 -4.36
C PRO A 35 -7.02 9.81 -2.97
N ALA A 36 -6.25 10.11 -1.92
CA ALA A 36 -6.64 9.88 -0.54
C ALA A 36 -6.45 11.13 0.31
N THR A 37 -7.07 11.15 1.49
CA THR A 37 -6.82 12.19 2.48
C THR A 37 -5.53 11.92 3.24
N ALA A 38 -4.92 12.98 3.79
CA ALA A 38 -3.70 12.84 4.58
C ALA A 38 -3.85 11.87 5.77
N VAL A 39 -5.01 11.86 6.42
CA VAL A 39 -5.27 10.95 7.54
C VAL A 39 -5.34 9.49 7.10
N GLU A 40 -5.85 9.21 5.91
CA GLU A 40 -5.92 7.86 5.34
C GLU A 40 -4.53 7.33 4.97
N ALA A 41 -3.68 8.17 4.38
CA ALA A 41 -2.30 7.79 4.06
C ALA A 41 -1.48 7.48 5.33
N VAL A 42 -1.68 8.27 6.40
CA VAL A 42 -1.04 8.02 7.70
C VAL A 42 -1.57 6.74 8.35
N ALA A 43 -2.87 6.47 8.25
CA ALA A 43 -3.48 5.26 8.81
C ALA A 43 -2.90 3.97 8.22
N ASP A 44 -2.60 3.94 6.91
CA ASP A 44 -1.94 2.79 6.27
C ASP A 44 -0.56 2.50 6.89
N GLY A 45 0.22 3.53 7.20
CA GLY A 45 1.52 3.37 7.86
C GLY A 45 1.41 2.71 9.24
N ARG A 46 0.32 2.96 9.97
CA ARG A 46 0.04 2.33 11.26
C ARG A 46 -0.24 0.82 11.13
N VAL A 47 -0.79 0.39 10.00
CA VAL A 47 -1.05 -1.04 9.72
C VAL A 47 0.25 -1.80 9.49
N VAL A 48 1.20 -1.20 8.77
CA VAL A 48 2.53 -1.79 8.53
C VAL A 48 3.36 -1.87 9.81
N LEU A 49 3.32 -0.83 10.64
CA LEU A 49 4.15 -0.68 11.84
C LEU A 49 3.57 -1.34 13.10
N LYS A 50 2.78 -2.41 12.96
CA LYS A 50 2.36 -3.19 14.13
C LYS A 50 3.59 -3.92 14.70
N PRO A 51 3.88 -3.78 16.01
CA PRO A 51 5.00 -4.47 16.66
C PRO A 51 4.85 -6.00 16.62
#